data_AF-A0A7W1N9X5-F1
#
_entry.id   AF-A0A7W1N9X5-F1
#
_cell.length_a   1.000
_cell.length_b   1.000
_cell.length_c   1.000
_cell.angle_alpha   90.00
_cell.angle_beta   90.00
_cell.angle_gamma   90.00
#
_symmetry.space_group_name_H-M   'P 1'
#
loop_
_entity.id
_entity.type
_entity.pdbx_description
1 polymer ?
#
loop_
_entity_poly.entity_id
_entity_poly.type
_entity_poly.pdbx_seq_one_letter_code
_entity_poly.pdbx_strand_id
1 'polypeptide(L)'
;MADALEIGLTALRAHQRAMEVTGHNIANAATPGYSRQRVSLTSPMPESIRPGTLGRGVEIASIQRSTDELLVERLRRSQSESGRLDGLSNTLSAVEAAFG
;
A
#
# COMPACT_ATOMS: atom_id res chain seq x y z
N MET A 1 2.95 -3.10 36.77
CA MET A 1 3.66 -4.29 36.26
C MET A 1 2.88 -5.01 35.16
N ALA A 2 1.55 -5.14 35.26
CA ALA A 2 0.71 -5.68 34.19
C ALA A 2 0.89 -4.93 32.85
N ASP A 3 1.01 -3.60 32.91
CA ASP A 3 1.11 -2.75 31.71
C ASP A 3 2.39 -2.96 30.89
N ALA A 4 3.54 -3.23 31.52
CA ALA A 4 4.79 -3.47 30.80
C ALA A 4 4.75 -4.82 30.04
N LEU A 5 4.09 -5.82 30.62
CA LEU A 5 3.86 -7.11 29.97
C LEU A 5 2.87 -6.97 28.80
N GLU A 6 1.84 -6.13 28.96
CA GLU A 6 0.87 -5.84 27.89
C GLU A 6 1.51 -5.07 26.73
N ILE A 7 2.34 -4.08 27.02
CA ILE A 7 3.16 -3.37 26.02
C ILE A 7 4.10 -4.34 25.30
N GLY A 8 4.78 -5.22 26.05
CA GLY A 8 5.64 -6.25 25.46
C GLY A 8 4.86 -7.23 24.58
N LEU A 9 3.66 -7.64 25.01
CA LEU A 9 2.79 -8.55 24.26
C LEU A 9 2.28 -7.92 22.96
N THR A 10 1.85 -6.67 22.99
CA THR A 10 1.42 -5.94 21.79
C THR A 10 2.58 -5.74 20.81
N ALA A 11 3.77 -5.40 21.32
CA ALA A 11 4.98 -5.31 20.51
C ALA A 11 5.34 -6.64 19.83
N LEU A 12 5.34 -7.74 20.57
CA LEU A 12 5.62 -9.07 20.03
C LEU A 12 4.61 -9.48 18.95
N ARG A 13 3.32 -9.27 19.19
CA ARG A 13 2.25 -9.57 18.21
C ARG A 13 2.39 -8.73 16.95
N ALA A 14 2.64 -7.42 17.09
CA ALA A 14 2.84 -6.53 15.96
C ALA A 14 4.06 -6.94 15.12
N HIS A 15 5.17 -7.29 15.76
CA HIS A 15 6.38 -7.74 15.07
C HIS A 15 6.22 -9.13 14.45
N GLN A 16 5.52 -10.05 15.10
CA GLN A 16 5.18 -11.36 14.51
C GLN A 16 4.44 -11.18 13.18
N ARG A 17 3.42 -10.31 13.16
CA ARG A 17 2.69 -10.02 11.93
C ARG A 17 3.53 -9.28 10.88
N ALA A 18 4.44 -8.40 11.30
CA ALA A 18 5.41 -7.78 10.39
C ALA A 18 6.36 -8.80 9.76
N MET A 19 6.77 -9.82 10.51
CA MET A 19 7.57 -10.93 10.01
C MET A 19 6.79 -11.80 9.01
N GLU A 20 5.50 -12.06 9.24
CA GLU A 20 4.64 -12.76 8.28
C GLU A 20 4.53 -12.01 6.95
N VAL A 21 4.35 -10.68 6.98
CA VAL A 21 4.34 -9.85 5.77
C VAL A 21 5.70 -9.88 5.07
N THR A 22 6.79 -9.86 5.84
CA THR A 22 8.15 -10.01 5.30
C THR A 22 8.35 -11.36 4.63
N GLY A 23 7.90 -12.45 5.25
CA GLY A 23 7.92 -13.79 4.67
C GLY A 23 7.09 -13.88 3.39
N HIS A 24 5.90 -13.26 3.38
CA HIS A 24 5.05 -13.18 2.20
C HIS A 24 5.71 -12.41 1.05
N ASN A 25 6.40 -11.30 1.36
CA ASN A 25 7.18 -10.54 0.37
C ASN A 25 8.32 -11.37 -0.21
N ILE A 26 9.08 -12.09 0.64
CA ILE A 26 10.20 -12.94 0.20
C ILE A 26 9.68 -14.06 -0.71
N ALA A 27 8.60 -14.74 -0.30
CA ALA A 27 8.01 -15.83 -1.07
C ALA A 27 7.52 -15.40 -2.47
N ASN A 28 7.11 -14.14 -2.62
CA ASN A 28 6.60 -13.59 -3.88
C ASN A 28 7.57 -12.63 -4.57
N ALA A 29 8.82 -12.53 -4.09
CA ALA A 29 9.79 -11.57 -4.63
C ALA A 29 10.11 -11.81 -6.11
N ALA A 30 10.05 -13.07 -6.55
CA ALA A 30 10.28 -13.46 -7.94
C ALA A 30 9.01 -13.47 -8.81
N THR A 31 7.84 -13.19 -8.24
CA THR A 31 6.57 -13.21 -8.97
C THR A 31 6.41 -11.93 -9.79
N PRO A 32 6.35 -12.00 -11.14
CA PRO A 32 6.16 -10.80 -11.97
C PRO A 32 4.88 -10.05 -11.59
N GLY A 33 4.97 -8.73 -11.50
CA GLY A 33 3.83 -7.87 -11.10
C GLY A 33 3.51 -7.88 -9.60
N TYR A 34 4.25 -8.61 -8.77
CA TYR A 34 4.09 -8.55 -7.33
C TYR A 34 4.52 -7.17 -6.79
N SER A 35 3.66 -6.59 -5.94
CA SER A 35 3.97 -5.35 -5.22
C SER A 35 4.22 -5.66 -3.75
N ARG A 36 5.43 -5.34 -3.29
CA ARG A 36 5.87 -5.56 -1.90
C ARG A 36 4.96 -4.84 -0.92
N GLN A 37 4.64 -5.47 0.19
CA GLN A 37 3.83 -4.93 1.28
C GLN A 37 4.73 -4.40 2.41
N ARG A 38 4.40 -3.24 2.97
CA ARG A 38 5.08 -2.64 4.12
C ARG A 38 4.09 -2.46 5.26
N VAL A 39 4.46 -2.92 6.45
CA VAL A 39 3.70 -2.73 7.67
C VAL A 39 4.01 -1.35 8.24
N SER A 40 2.97 -0.57 8.52
CA SER A 40 3.06 0.70 9.25
C SER A 40 2.63 0.46 10.70
N LEU A 41 3.51 0.78 11.64
CA LEU A 41 3.25 0.68 13.07
C LEU A 41 2.89 2.07 13.62
N THR A 42 1.93 2.12 14.54
CA THR A 42 1.55 3.35 15.24
C THR A 42 1.43 3.11 16.74
N SER A 43 1.60 4.17 17.52
CA SER A 43 1.26 4.18 18.93
C SER A 43 -0.24 4.43 19.09
N PRO A 44 -1.00 3.56 19.78
CA PRO A 44 -2.40 3.81 20.10
C PRO A 44 -2.53 5.06 20.99
N MET A 45 -3.71 5.70 20.97
CA MET A 45 -4.02 6.81 21.88
C MET A 45 -3.69 6.39 23.33
N PRO A 46 -2.87 7.16 24.08
CA PRO A 46 -2.47 6.77 25.42
C PRO A 46 -3.64 6.96 26.40
N GLU A 47 -3.74 6.10 27.40
CA GLU A 47 -4.83 6.13 28.38
C GLU A 47 -4.52 7.16 29.47
N SER A 48 -5.46 8.06 29.77
CA SER A 48 -5.24 9.09 30.79
C SER A 48 -5.57 8.54 32.17
N ILE A 49 -4.54 8.28 32.97
CA ILE A 49 -4.65 7.92 34.39
C ILE A 49 -4.21 9.12 35.22
N ARG A 50 -4.97 9.49 36.26
CA ARG A 50 -4.60 10.63 37.12
C ARG A 50 -3.82 10.12 38.35
N PRO A 51 -2.56 10.57 38.57
CA PRO A 51 -1.74 11.46 37.73
C PRO A 51 -0.96 10.71 36.61
N GLY A 52 -0.88 11.30 35.41
CA GLY A 52 -0.06 10.79 34.30
C GLY A 52 -0.81 10.37 33.01
N THR A 53 -0.12 9.59 32.19
CA THR A 53 -0.66 8.99 30.96
C THR A 53 0.03 7.65 30.75
N LEU A 54 -0.74 6.60 30.44
CA LEU A 54 -0.25 5.25 30.19
C LEU A 54 -0.14 5.01 28.69
N GLY A 55 1.05 4.64 28.23
CA GLY A 55 1.24 4.16 26.85
C GLY A 55 0.63 2.76 26.69
N ARG A 56 -0.12 2.53 25.60
CA ARG A 56 -0.76 1.23 25.30
C ARG A 56 0.05 0.36 24.33
N GLY A 57 1.35 0.61 24.22
CA GLY A 57 2.25 -0.15 23.35
C GLY A 57 2.16 0.26 21.88
N VAL A 58 2.13 -0.72 20.98
CA VAL A 58 2.19 -0.52 19.53
C VAL A 58 1.14 -1.37 18.81
N GLU A 59 0.56 -0.81 17.75
CA GLU A 59 -0.39 -1.50 16.89
C GLU A 59 -0.03 -1.34 15.41
N ILE A 60 -0.57 -2.19 14.55
CA ILE A 60 -0.42 -2.08 13.10
C ILE A 60 -1.48 -1.11 12.59
N ALA A 61 -1.05 0.06 12.11
CA ALA A 61 -1.94 1.04 11.50
C ALA A 61 -2.47 0.58 10.14
N SER A 62 -1.58 0.05 9.30
CA SER A 62 -1.95 -0.44 7.96
C SER A 62 -0.84 -1.29 7.34
N ILE A 63 -1.21 -2.06 6.32
CA ILE A 63 -0.27 -2.75 5.43
C ILE A 63 -0.41 -2.11 4.06
N GLN A 64 0.59 -1.32 3.67
CA GLN A 64 0.58 -0.58 2.41
C GLN A 64 1.36 -1.33 1.34
N ARG A 65 0.89 -1.30 0.10
CA ARG A 65 1.66 -1.81 -1.04
C ARG A 65 2.61 -0.73 -1.50
N SER A 66 3.90 -1.05 -1.59
CA SER A 66 4.89 -0.17 -2.19
C SER A 66 4.86 -0.40 -3.69
N THR A 67 3.89 0.23 -4.36
CA THR A 67 3.95 0.50 -5.79
C THR A 67 4.80 1.74 -6.03
N ASP A 68 5.53 1.79 -7.14
CA ASP A 68 6.15 3.04 -7.60
C ASP A 68 5.03 3.92 -8.18
N GLU A 69 4.57 4.87 -7.38
CA GLU A 69 3.46 5.77 -7.74
C GLU A 69 3.78 6.61 -8.98
N LEU A 70 5.05 7.00 -9.18
CA LEU A 70 5.50 7.69 -10.38
C LEU A 70 5.39 6.79 -11.61
N LEU A 71 5.74 5.51 -11.48
CA LEU A 71 5.66 4.55 -12.56
C LEU A 71 4.20 4.23 -12.93
N VAL A 72 3.32 4.12 -11.92
CA VAL A 72 1.87 3.97 -12.12
C VAL A 72 1.29 5.19 -12.82
N GLU A 73 1.69 6.40 -12.42
CA GLU A 73 1.22 7.63 -13.04
C GLU A 73 1.70 7.77 -14.49
N ARG A 74 2.95 7.42 -14.77
CA ARG A 74 3.48 7.38 -16.14
C ARG A 74 2.73 6.37 -17.01
N LEU A 75 2.46 5.17 -16.49
CA LEU A 75 1.70 4.15 -17.19
C LEU A 75 0.28 4.66 -17.52
N ARG A 76 -0.39 5.28 -16.55
CA ARG A 76 -1.72 5.88 -16.73
C ARG A 76 -1.71 6.94 -17.83
N ARG A 77 -0.75 7.86 -17.82
CA ARG A 77 -0.61 8.90 -18.86
C ARG A 77 -0.38 8.31 -20.24
N SER A 78 0.51 7.31 -20.35
CA SER A 78 0.79 6.63 -21.60
C SER A 78 -0.45 5.93 -22.16
N GLN A 79 -1.24 5.28 -21.31
CA GLN A 79 -2.49 4.63 -21.72
C GLN A 79 -3.54 5.65 -22.15
N SER A 80 -3.69 6.75 -21.42
CA SER A 80 -4.60 7.84 -21.81
C SER A 80 -4.22 8.44 -23.16
N GLU A 81 -2.93 8.65 -23.42
CA GLU A 81 -2.45 9.17 -24.70
C GLU A 81 -2.65 8.18 -25.84
N SER A 82 -2.38 6.89 -25.62
CA SER A 82 -2.68 5.83 -26.59
C SER A 82 -4.17 5.82 -26.94
N GLY A 83 -5.05 5.81 -25.94
CA GLY A 83 -6.50 5.81 -26.15
C GLY A 83 -7.00 7.07 -26.88
N ARG A 84 -6.36 8.22 -26.65
CA ARG A 84 -6.64 9.46 -27.40
C ARG A 84 -6.28 9.30 -28.88
N LEU A 85 -5.10 8.76 -29.19
CA LEU A 85 -4.65 8.53 -30.55
C LEU A 85 -5.50 7.48 -31.27
N ASP A 86 -5.88 6.40 -30.59
CA ASP A 86 -6.78 5.36 -31.12
C ASP A 86 -8.16 5.95 -31.44
N GLY A 87 -8.72 6.76 -30.53
CA GLY A 87 -9.96 7.47 -30.76
C GLY A 87 -9.89 8.40 -31.97
N LEU A 88 -8.82 9.19 -32.09
CA LEU A 88 -8.59 10.06 -33.23
C LEU A 88 -8.48 9.27 -34.54
N SER A 89 -7.69 8.19 -34.55
CA SER A 89 -7.56 7.30 -35.71
C SER A 89 -8.90 6.75 -36.15
N ASN A 90 -9.72 6.25 -35.21
CA ASN A 90 -11.04 5.73 -35.52
C ASN A 90 -11.96 6.80 -36.12
N THR A 91 -11.92 8.03 -35.60
CA THR A 91 -12.70 9.14 -36.17
C THR A 91 -12.24 9.51 -37.58
N LEU A 92 -10.93 9.52 -37.82
CA LEU A 92 -10.37 9.82 -39.14
C LEU A 92 -10.76 8.74 -40.16
N SER A 93 -10.64 7.46 -39.80
CA SER A 93 -11.08 6.35 -40.67
C SER A 93 -12.59 6.39 -40.96
N ALA A 94 -13.42 6.76 -39.99
CA ALA A 94 -14.85 6.92 -40.21
C ALA A 94 -15.17 8.10 -41.17
N VAL A 95 -14.41 9.19 -41.07
CA VAL A 95 -14.51 10.32 -41.99
C VAL A 95 -14.04 9.93 -43.39
N GLU A 96 -12.90 9.25 -43.53
CA GLU A 96 -12.40 8.74 -44.81
C GLU A 96 -13.42 7.84 -45.50
N ALA A 97 -14.04 6.91 -44.76
CA ALA A 97 -15.08 6.02 -45.30
C ALA A 97 -16.38 6.73 -45.71
N ALA A 98 -16.63 7.96 -45.24
CA ALA A 98 -17.78 8.76 -45.64
C ALA A 98 -17.51 9.60 -46.89
N PHE A 99 -16.23 9.85 -47.22
CA PHE A 99 -15.81 10.68 -48.35
C PHE A 99 -15.16 9.90 -49.51
N GLY A 100 -14.80 8.63 -49.31
CA GLY A 100 -14.34 7.69 -50.35
C GLY A 100 -15.40 6.68 -50.73
#